data_AF-A0A7L4P1B7-F1
#
_entry.id   AF-A0A7L4P1B7-F1
#
_cell.length_a   1.000
_cell.length_b   1.000
_cell.length_c   1.000
_cell.angle_alpha   90.00
_cell.angle_beta   90.00
_cell.angle_gamma   90.00
#
_symmetry.space_group_name_H-M   'P 1'
#
loop_
_entity.id
_entity.type
_entity.pdbx_description
1 polymer ?
#
loop_
_entity_poly.entity_id
_entity_poly.type
_entity_poly.pdbx_seq_one_letter_code
_entity_poly.pdbx_strand_id
1 'polypeptide(L)'
;MKSLEFESGMDNERKVMVAIFWTNRKAARTEGCAPFKIKKIETSRETYTPQGTKLLKISDEILEDMVQTLDEGKSIPMEFSIGEEIINVNLSSDSFSVSVKKSPEIEEEIIEKLEMEFPKKFANICDSFKPRVTPQK
;
A
#
# COMPACT_ATOMS: atom_id res chain seq x y z
N MET A 1 0.43 -6.77 14.47
CA MET A 1 0.99 -5.54 13.90
C MET A 1 2.50 -5.64 13.92
N LYS A 2 3.11 -5.57 12.74
CA LYS A 2 4.56 -5.53 12.54
C LYS A 2 4.93 -4.21 11.87
N SER A 3 6.15 -3.75 12.13
CA SER A 3 6.66 -2.48 11.62
C SER A 3 8.10 -2.61 11.15
N LEU A 4 8.48 -1.72 10.26
CA LEU A 4 9.80 -1.59 9.68
C LEU A 4 10.14 -0.10 9.61
N GLU A 5 11.30 0.27 10.15
CA GLU A 5 11.96 1.54 9.86
C GLU A 5 12.94 1.33 8.71
N PHE A 6 13.05 2.29 7.81
CA PHE A 6 13.90 2.19 6.64
C PHE A 6 14.49 3.54 6.24
N GLU A 7 15.72 3.50 5.74
CA GLU A 7 16.28 4.60 4.95
C GLU A 7 16.12 4.26 3.46
N SER A 8 15.55 5.19 2.71
CA SER A 8 15.24 4.94 1.29
C SER A 8 15.54 6.16 0.44
N GLY A 9 16.41 5.98 -0.56
CA GLY A 9 16.65 6.96 -1.63
C GLY A 9 15.61 6.91 -2.75
N MET A 10 14.51 6.18 -2.55
CA MET A 10 13.38 6.09 -3.47
C MET A 10 12.49 7.32 -3.33
N ASP A 11 11.92 7.80 -4.44
CA ASP A 11 10.90 8.85 -4.39
C ASP A 11 9.61 8.35 -3.71
N ASN A 12 8.83 9.29 -3.16
CA ASN A 12 7.64 8.97 -2.37
C ASN A 12 6.53 8.32 -3.20
N GLU A 13 6.40 8.67 -4.50
CA GLU A 13 5.46 8.00 -5.41
C GLU A 13 5.76 6.50 -5.51
N ARG A 14 7.03 6.15 -5.72
CA ARG A 14 7.46 4.76 -5.76
C ARG A 14 7.28 4.08 -4.41
N LYS A 15 7.55 4.73 -3.28
CA LYS A 15 7.30 4.13 -1.95
C LYS A 15 5.85 3.71 -1.78
N VAL A 16 4.91 4.59 -2.14
CA VAL A 16 3.46 4.29 -2.14
C VAL A 16 3.18 3.05 -3.00
N MET A 17 3.69 3.03 -4.23
CA MET A 17 3.46 1.92 -5.14
C MET A 17 4.06 0.59 -4.67
N VAL A 18 5.26 0.62 -4.09
CA VAL A 18 5.95 -0.57 -3.55
C VAL A 18 5.19 -1.14 -2.36
N ALA A 19 4.76 -0.27 -1.45
CA ALA A 19 3.98 -0.64 -0.28
C ALA A 19 2.70 -1.38 -0.70
N ILE A 20 1.88 -0.74 -1.55
CA ILE A 20 0.62 -1.31 -2.02
C ILE A 20 0.85 -2.61 -2.80
N PHE A 21 1.89 -2.66 -3.64
CA PHE A 21 2.20 -3.84 -4.44
C PHE A 21 2.52 -5.05 -3.58
N TRP A 22 3.43 -4.93 -2.61
CA TRP A 22 3.83 -6.06 -1.79
C TRP A 22 2.75 -6.45 -0.79
N THR A 23 1.99 -5.50 -0.23
CA THR A 23 0.80 -5.82 0.56
C THR A 23 -0.19 -6.67 -0.23
N ASN A 24 -0.55 -6.24 -1.44
CA ASN A 24 -1.44 -7.01 -2.31
C ASN A 24 -0.85 -8.39 -2.65
N ARG A 25 0.39 -8.41 -3.15
CA ARG A 25 1.01 -9.63 -3.66
C ARG A 25 1.19 -10.70 -2.59
N LYS A 26 1.51 -10.31 -1.36
CA LYS A 26 1.66 -11.26 -0.25
C LYS A 26 0.32 -11.77 0.24
N ALA A 27 -0.66 -10.88 0.43
CA ALA A 27 -1.99 -11.32 0.83
C ALA A 27 -2.69 -12.20 -0.23
N ALA A 28 -2.48 -11.92 -1.52
CA ALA A 28 -3.01 -12.73 -2.61
C ALA A 28 -2.41 -14.15 -2.69
N ARG A 29 -1.23 -14.38 -2.10
CA ARG A 29 -0.69 -15.75 -1.98
C ARG A 29 -1.52 -16.61 -1.02
N THR A 30 -2.06 -16.01 0.03
CA THR A 30 -2.89 -16.69 1.04
C THR A 30 -4.35 -16.78 0.62
N GLU A 31 -4.93 -15.66 0.16
CA GLU A 31 -6.36 -15.56 -0.17
C GLU A 31 -6.68 -15.95 -1.63
N GLY A 32 -5.66 -16.31 -2.41
CA GLY A 32 -5.80 -16.80 -3.77
C GLY A 32 -6.36 -15.75 -4.75
N CYS A 33 -7.38 -16.11 -5.51
CA CYS A 33 -7.96 -15.27 -6.57
C CYS A 33 -8.94 -14.20 -6.08
N ALA A 34 -9.05 -13.98 -4.77
CA ALA A 34 -9.97 -12.98 -4.24
C ALA A 34 -9.56 -11.56 -4.69
N PRO A 35 -10.54 -10.68 -4.97
CA PRO A 35 -10.25 -9.33 -5.44
C PRO A 35 -9.67 -8.48 -4.32
N PHE A 36 -8.52 -7.85 -4.58
CA PHE A 36 -7.96 -6.80 -3.74
C PHE A 36 -8.79 -5.53 -3.85
N LYS A 37 -9.28 -5.01 -2.72
CA LYS A 37 -10.09 -3.79 -2.64
C LYS A 37 -9.46 -2.81 -1.68
N ILE A 38 -9.37 -1.55 -2.10
CA ILE A 38 -9.02 -0.44 -1.24
C ILE A 38 -10.29 0.02 -0.52
N LYS A 39 -10.27 0.00 0.82
CA LYS A 39 -11.40 0.38 1.67
C LYS A 39 -11.28 1.82 2.14
N LYS A 40 -10.05 2.25 2.43
CA LYS A 40 -9.79 3.60 2.91
C LYS A 40 -8.35 4.01 2.59
N ILE A 41 -8.17 5.28 2.24
CA ILE A 41 -6.86 5.96 2.21
C ILE A 41 -7.04 7.29 2.92
N GLU A 42 -6.24 7.57 3.94
CA GLU A 42 -6.22 8.85 4.64
C GLU A 42 -4.98 9.64 4.24
N THR A 43 -5.17 10.87 3.76
CA THR A 43 -4.11 11.81 3.42
C THR A 43 -4.17 13.02 4.33
N SER A 44 -3.24 13.96 4.18
CA SER A 44 -3.27 15.22 4.92
C SER A 44 -4.46 16.12 4.55
N ARG A 45 -5.05 15.93 3.36
CA ARG A 45 -6.15 16.74 2.84
C ARG A 45 -7.52 16.11 3.10
N GLU A 46 -7.66 14.81 2.84
CA GLU A 46 -8.97 14.16 2.94
C GLU A 46 -8.89 12.65 3.22
N THR A 47 -10.06 12.02 3.32
CA THR A 47 -10.19 10.57 3.47
C THR A 47 -10.96 10.01 2.30
N TYR A 48 -10.27 9.21 1.49
CA TYR A 48 -10.84 8.56 0.32
C TYR A 48 -11.48 7.23 0.71
N THR A 49 -12.75 7.07 0.37
CA THR A 49 -13.49 5.81 0.53
C THR A 49 -14.24 5.47 -0.75
N PRO A 50 -14.53 4.18 -1.01
CA PRO A 50 -15.36 3.79 -2.14
C PRO A 50 -16.74 4.46 -2.11
N GLN A 51 -17.15 5.06 -3.23
CA GLN A 51 -18.48 5.68 -3.35
C GLN A 51 -19.51 4.63 -3.80
N GLY A 52 -20.44 4.29 -2.90
CA GLY A 52 -21.54 3.36 -3.18
C GLY A 52 -21.02 1.96 -3.51
N THR A 53 -21.35 1.46 -4.70
CA THR A 53 -20.94 0.12 -5.17
C THR A 53 -19.64 0.13 -5.96
N LYS A 54 -19.05 1.30 -6.24
CA LYS A 54 -17.81 1.41 -7.01
C LYS A 54 -16.61 1.03 -6.14
N LEU A 55 -15.58 0.46 -6.77
CA LEU A 55 -14.29 0.23 -6.13
C LEU A 55 -13.51 1.54 -6.08
N LEU A 56 -12.83 1.80 -4.97
CA LEU A 56 -11.82 2.86 -4.90
C LEU A 56 -10.61 2.45 -5.74
N LYS A 57 -10.22 3.31 -6.67
CA LYS A 57 -8.99 3.22 -7.46
C LYS A 57 -8.15 4.45 -7.16
N ILE A 58 -6.84 4.32 -7.24
CA ILE A 58 -5.92 5.43 -7.01
C ILE A 58 -5.85 6.20 -8.33
N SER A 59 -6.59 7.29 -8.45
CA SER A 59 -6.42 8.24 -9.56
C SER A 59 -5.11 9.00 -9.40
N ASP A 60 -4.69 9.71 -10.45
CA ASP A 60 -3.53 10.61 -10.40
C ASP A 60 -3.66 11.61 -9.24
N GLU A 61 -4.87 12.17 -9.04
CA GLU A 61 -5.15 13.11 -7.94
C GLU A 61 -4.95 12.49 -6.55
N ILE A 62 -5.41 11.25 -6.33
CA ILE A 62 -5.21 10.54 -5.06
C ILE A 62 -3.73 10.24 -4.86
N LEU A 63 -3.03 9.82 -5.92
CA LEU A 63 -1.60 9.52 -5.84
C LEU A 63 -0.79 10.77 -5.50
N GLU A 64 -1.07 11.90 -6.16
CA GLU A 64 -0.43 13.19 -5.87
C GLU A 64 -0.64 13.61 -4.42
N ASP A 65 -1.86 13.45 -3.89
CA ASP A 65 -2.17 13.78 -2.50
C ASP A 65 -1.47 12.86 -1.48
N MET A 66 -1.38 11.57 -1.79
CA MET A 66 -0.57 10.62 -1.02
C MET A 66 0.91 11.03 -1.02
N VAL A 67 1.48 11.35 -2.19
CA VAL A 67 2.88 11.78 -2.31
C VAL A 67 3.12 13.05 -1.49
N GLN A 68 2.25 14.05 -1.61
CA GLN A 68 2.35 15.27 -0.82
C GLN A 68 2.27 15.00 0.68
N THR A 69 1.40 14.08 1.11
CA THR A 69 1.29 13.70 2.53
C THR A 69 2.63 13.18 3.07
N LEU A 70 3.36 12.38 2.29
CA LEU A 70 4.69 11.90 2.66
C LEU A 70 5.76 13.01 2.58
N ASP A 71 5.68 13.91 1.61
CA ASP A 71 6.58 15.07 1.48
C ASP A 71 6.44 16.02 2.68
N GLU A 72 5.24 16.14 3.25
CA GLU A 72 4.95 16.87 4.48
C GLU A 72 5.44 16.14 5.76
N GLY A 73 6.02 14.95 5.63
CA GLY A 73 6.48 14.12 6.75
C GLY A 73 5.34 13.47 7.54
N LYS A 74 4.14 13.39 6.97
CA LYS A 74 2.99 12.71 7.58
C LYS A 74 2.90 11.27 7.11
N SER A 75 2.10 10.48 7.81
CA SER A 75 1.83 9.09 7.46
C SER A 75 0.47 8.94 6.77
N ILE A 76 0.34 7.87 6.00
CA ILE A 76 -0.85 7.51 5.22
C ILE A 76 -1.41 6.20 5.76
N PRO A 77 -2.41 6.27 6.66
CA PRO A 77 -3.23 5.13 7.01
C PRO A 77 -4.01 4.63 5.79
N MET A 78 -3.92 3.32 5.53
CA MET A 78 -4.62 2.64 4.44
C MET A 78 -5.29 1.37 4.95
N GLU A 79 -6.49 1.11 4.48
CA GLU A 79 -7.21 -0.15 4.75
C GLU A 79 -7.48 -0.86 3.43
N PHE A 80 -7.11 -2.14 3.38
CA PHE A 80 -7.36 -3.03 2.26
C PHE A 80 -8.16 -4.25 2.70
N SER A 81 -8.87 -4.85 1.76
CA SER A 81 -9.48 -6.16 1.96
C SER A 81 -9.20 -7.07 0.77
N ILE A 82 -8.91 -8.34 1.04
CA ILE A 82 -8.77 -9.38 0.03
C ILE A 82 -9.35 -10.67 0.61
N GLY A 83 -10.37 -11.23 -0.06
CA GLY A 83 -11.11 -12.38 0.46
C GLY A 83 -11.75 -12.07 1.81
N GLU A 84 -11.39 -12.83 2.83
CA GLU A 84 -11.84 -12.62 4.22
C GLU A 84 -10.82 -11.80 5.05
N GLU A 85 -9.66 -11.50 4.47
CA GLU A 85 -8.59 -10.77 5.15
C GLU A 85 -8.80 -9.25 5.10
N ILE A 86 -8.56 -8.60 6.24
CA ILE A 86 -8.53 -7.14 6.38
C ILE A 86 -7.11 -6.75 6.75
N ILE A 87 -6.53 -5.84 5.96
CA ILE A 87 -5.14 -5.44 6.09
C ILE A 87 -5.10 -3.93 6.34
N ASN A 88 -4.58 -3.53 7.49
CA ASN A 88 -4.33 -2.14 7.82
C ASN A 88 -2.85 -1.85 7.62
N VAL A 89 -2.54 -0.82 6.86
CA VAL A 89 -1.19 -0.37 6.58
C VAL A 89 -1.04 1.07 7.04
N ASN A 90 0.14 1.40 7.56
CA ASN A 90 0.54 2.80 7.70
C ASN A 90 1.88 3.01 6.99
N LEU A 91 1.95 4.02 6.13
CA LEU A 91 3.17 4.37 5.39
C LEU A 91 3.58 5.79 5.73
N SER A 92 4.82 5.97 6.17
CA SER A 92 5.50 7.26 6.32
C SER A 92 6.68 7.34 5.35
N SER A 93 7.41 8.46 5.36
CA SER A 93 8.60 8.65 4.53
C SER A 93 9.76 7.71 4.87
N ASP A 94 9.80 7.20 6.11
CA ASP A 94 10.90 6.42 6.71
C ASP A 94 10.43 5.16 7.46
N SER A 95 9.13 4.90 7.48
CA SER A 95 8.56 3.80 8.25
C SER A 95 7.34 3.21 7.58
N PHE A 96 7.13 1.92 7.80
CA PHE A 96 5.99 1.17 7.32
C PHE A 96 5.51 0.24 8.42
N SER A 97 4.20 0.15 8.62
CA SER A 97 3.61 -0.89 9.47
C SER A 97 2.43 -1.55 8.79
N VAL A 98 2.21 -2.81 9.17
CA VAL A 98 1.09 -3.61 8.68
C VAL A 98 0.48 -4.41 9.82
N SER A 99 -0.83 -4.51 9.82
CA SER A 99 -1.55 -5.51 10.60
C SER A 99 -2.61 -6.19 9.76
N VAL A 100 -2.83 -7.47 10.04
CA VAL A 100 -3.87 -8.28 9.40
C VAL A 100 -4.78 -8.86 10.48
N LYS A 101 -5.98 -9.27 10.08
CA LYS A 101 -7.01 -9.73 11.03
C LYS A 101 -7.00 -11.25 11.23
N LYS A 102 -6.74 -12.03 10.17
CA LYS A 102 -6.95 -13.49 10.20
C LYS A 102 -5.66 -14.30 10.11
N SER A 103 -4.72 -13.88 9.27
CA SER A 103 -3.51 -14.62 8.91
C SER A 103 -2.23 -13.83 9.25
N PRO A 104 -1.77 -13.82 10.52
CA PRO A 104 -0.62 -13.04 10.99
C PRO A 104 0.68 -13.27 10.21
N GLU A 105 0.85 -14.45 9.60
CA GLU A 105 1.98 -14.79 8.74
C GLU A 105 2.13 -13.82 7.55
N ILE A 106 1.04 -13.23 7.08
CA ILE A 106 1.06 -12.22 6.01
C ILE A 106 1.81 -10.97 6.47
N GLU A 107 1.71 -10.56 7.75
CA GLU A 107 2.43 -9.40 8.27
C GLU A 107 3.94 -9.59 8.15
N GLU A 108 4.44 -10.75 8.53
CA GLU A 108 5.87 -11.09 8.49
C GLU A 108 6.37 -11.16 7.04
N GLU A 109 5.63 -11.84 6.17
CA GLU A 109 5.98 -11.92 4.75
C GLU A 109 6.03 -10.56 4.04
N ILE A 110 5.17 -9.62 4.43
CA ILE A 110 5.17 -8.25 3.89
C ILE A 110 6.40 -7.50 4.40
N ILE A 111 6.67 -7.55 5.71
CA ILE A 111 7.77 -6.81 6.33
C ILE A 111 9.12 -7.29 5.82
N GLU A 112 9.39 -8.60 5.83
CA GLU A 112 10.64 -9.17 5.29
C GLU A 112 10.85 -8.72 3.85
N LYS A 113 9.76 -8.66 3.07
CA LYS A 113 9.88 -8.29 1.67
C LYS A 113 10.16 -6.81 1.48
N LEU A 114 9.52 -5.96 2.26
CA LEU A 114 9.71 -4.51 2.20
C LEU A 114 11.06 -4.08 2.77
N GLU A 115 11.58 -4.78 3.76
CA GLU A 115 12.95 -4.59 4.29
C GLU A 115 14.00 -4.72 3.18
N MET A 116 13.79 -5.64 2.23
CA MET A 116 14.67 -5.78 1.07
C MET A 116 14.42 -4.78 -0.06
N GLU A 117 13.21 -4.22 -0.17
CA GLU A 117 12.80 -3.41 -1.34
C GLU A 117 12.92 -1.90 -1.08
N PHE A 118 12.62 -1.40 0.12
CA PHE A 118 12.72 0.03 0.44
C PHE A 118 14.14 0.60 0.34
N PRO A 119 15.22 -0.12 0.70
CA PRO A 119 16.58 0.38 0.52
C PRO A 119 17.00 0.52 -0.95
N LYS A 120 16.26 -0.11 -1.89
CA LYS A 120 16.60 -0.05 -3.32
C LYS A 120 16.20 1.29 -3.93
N LYS A 121 17.05 1.82 -4.81
CA LYS A 121 16.72 2.98 -5.65
C LYS A 121 15.64 2.67 -6.70
N PHE A 122 15.59 1.42 -7.15
CA PHE A 122 14.61 0.90 -8.11
C PHE A 122 14.01 -0.37 -7.54
N ALA A 123 12.75 -0.32 -7.12
CA ALA A 123 12.06 -1.47 -6.59
C ALA A 123 11.53 -2.37 -7.71
N ASN A 124 11.44 -3.67 -7.41
CA ASN A 124 10.91 -4.66 -8.33
C ASN A 124 9.38 -4.68 -8.28
N ILE A 125 8.74 -3.75 -8.99
CA ILE A 125 7.29 -3.75 -9.24
C ILE A 125 7.05 -4.35 -10.62
N CYS A 126 6.05 -5.22 -10.74
CA CYS A 126 5.63 -5.72 -12.04
C CYS A 126 4.90 -4.63 -12.82
N ASP A 127 5.31 -4.34 -14.06
CA ASP A 127 4.71 -3.28 -14.89
C ASP A 127 3.18 -3.44 -15.09
N SER A 128 2.69 -4.69 -15.10
CA SER A 128 1.25 -4.96 -15.22
C SER A 128 0.45 -4.65 -13.95
N PHE A 129 1.10 -4.31 -12.83
CA PHE A 129 0.40 -3.97 -11.58
C PHE A 129 -0.13 -2.55 -11.59
N LYS A 130 0.66 -1.58 -12.08
CA LYS A 130 0.30 -0.16 -12.10
C LYS A 130 -1.12 0.06 -12.66
N PRO A 131 -1.48 -0.44 -13.87
CA PRO A 131 -2.82 -0.22 -14.44
C PRO A 131 -3.99 -0.78 -13.62
N ARG A 132 -3.75 -1.73 -12.69
CA ARG A 132 -4.80 -2.35 -11.86
C ARG A 132 -5.18 -1.48 -10.67
N VAL A 133 -4.24 -0.70 -10.16
CA VAL A 133 -4.44 0.18 -8.99
C VAL A 133 -4.55 1.64 -9.40
N THR A 134 -3.81 2.05 -10.44
CA THR A 134 -3.86 3.36 -11.09
C THR A 134 -4.30 3.18 -12.55
N PRO A 135 -5.62 3.21 -12.85
CA PRO A 135 -6.08 3.07 -14.23
C PRO A 135 -5.54 4.23 -15.07
N GLN A 136 -4.87 3.91 -16.19
CA GLN A 136 -4.47 4.92 -17.17
C GLN A 136 -5.73 5.57 -17.77
N LYS A 137 -5.67 6.89 -18.00
CA LYS A 137 -6.71 7.63 -18.75
C LYS A 137 -6.84 7.09 -20.18
#